data_AF-A0A1H8F1R7-F1
#
_entry.id   AF-A0A1H8F1R7-F1
#
_cell.length_a   1.000
_cell.length_b   1.000
_cell.length_c   1.000
_cell.angle_alpha   90.00
_cell.angle_beta   90.00
_cell.angle_gamma   90.00
#
_symmetry.space_group_name_H-M   'P 1'
#
loop_
_entity.id
_entity.type
_entity.pdbx_description
1 polymer ?
#
loop_
_entity_poly.entity_id
_entity_poly.type
_entity_poly.pdbx_seq_one_letter_code
_entity_poly.pdbx_strand_id
1 'polypeptide(L)'
;MIDLGISKLALIGTVALIVIGPEKLPRVARTVGTLLGKAQRYVNDVKAEVSRSMEMDELRKMKDSVESAARDVEQSFEKTASTVRDDLEGVAGSESDFTSSTDPEAESDRSWFSPRPAVYTPPRKNWRVKRGAMPRWYKLQNGVRTHVQSGAARVARHRPKKRF
;
A
#
# COMPACT_ATOMS: atom_id res chain seq x y z
N MET A 1 -16.42 17.98 -22.29
CA MET A 1 -17.22 17.34 -21.23
C MET A 1 -16.81 15.88 -21.15
N ILE A 2 -15.95 15.55 -20.19
CA ILE A 2 -15.62 14.15 -19.89
C ILE A 2 -16.74 13.71 -18.95
N ASP A 3 -17.75 13.06 -19.53
CA ASP A 3 -18.92 12.60 -18.80
C ASP A 3 -18.56 11.29 -18.09
N LEU A 4 -17.78 11.39 -17.00
CA LEU A 4 -17.35 10.28 -16.12
C LEU A 4 -18.40 10.03 -15.04
N GLY A 5 -19.52 9.43 -15.44
CA GLY A 5 -20.48 8.91 -14.47
C GLY A 5 -19.98 7.64 -13.77
N ILE A 6 -20.55 7.35 -12.60
CA ILE A 6 -20.32 6.13 -11.79
C ILE A 6 -20.38 4.88 -12.65
N SER A 7 -21.40 4.80 -13.51
CA SER A 7 -21.68 3.65 -14.37
C SER A 7 -20.54 3.39 -15.36
N LYS A 8 -19.91 4.44 -15.89
CA LYS A 8 -18.76 4.31 -16.79
C LYS A 8 -17.51 3.90 -16.02
N LEU A 9 -17.30 4.42 -14.80
CA LEU A 9 -16.21 3.96 -13.93
C LEU A 9 -16.37 2.50 -13.50
N ALA A 10 -17.59 2.08 -13.17
CA ALA A 10 -17.91 0.69 -12.85
C ALA A 10 -17.64 -0.24 -14.04
N LEU A 11 -18.04 0.15 -15.26
CA LEU A 11 -17.76 -0.60 -16.49
C LEU A 11 -16.25 -0.76 -16.73
N ILE A 12 -15.49 0.34 -16.64
CA ILE A 12 -14.03 0.30 -16.80
C ILE A 12 -13.40 -0.56 -15.71
N GLY A 13 -13.87 -0.47 -14.47
CA GLY A 13 -13.43 -1.30 -13.34
C GLY A 13 -13.65 -2.79 -13.60
N THR A 14 -14.83 -3.17 -14.09
CA THR A 14 -15.15 -4.56 -14.46
C THR A 14 -14.26 -5.07 -15.59
N VAL A 15 -14.06 -4.29 -16.65
CA VAL A 15 -13.15 -4.65 -17.75
C VAL A 15 -11.72 -4.80 -17.23
N ALA A 16 -11.27 -3.88 -16.37
CA ALA A 16 -9.94 -3.96 -15.78
C ALA A 16 -9.78 -5.20 -14.88
N LEU A 17 -10.81 -5.58 -14.11
CA LEU A 17 -10.82 -6.80 -13.30
C LEU A 17 -10.65 -8.06 -14.16
N ILE A 18 -11.32 -8.12 -15.31
CA ILE A 18 -11.22 -9.26 -16.24
C ILE A 18 -9.83 -9.32 -16.89
N VAL A 19 -9.31 -8.19 -17.39
CA VAL A 19 -8.08 -8.17 -18.19
C VAL A 19 -6.82 -8.30 -17.33
N ILE A 20 -6.75 -7.55 -16.23
CA ILE A 20 -5.57 -7.49 -15.35
C ILE A 20 -5.67 -8.55 -14.24
N GLY A 21 -6.89 -8.87 -13.80
CA GLY A 21 -7.15 -9.73 -12.66
C GLY A 21 -7.24 -8.97 -11.33
N PRO A 22 -8.11 -9.40 -10.40
CA PRO A 22 -8.33 -8.74 -9.12
C PRO A 22 -7.09 -8.70 -8.23
N GLU A 23 -6.18 -9.67 -8.35
CA GLU A 23 -4.95 -9.76 -7.56
C GLU A 23 -3.90 -8.69 -7.95
N LYS A 24 -3.91 -8.27 -9.22
CA LYS A 24 -2.88 -7.37 -9.79
C LYS A 24 -3.33 -5.92 -9.84
N LEU A 25 -4.64 -5.66 -9.97
CA LEU A 25 -5.23 -4.32 -9.92
C LEU A 25 -4.78 -3.44 -8.75
N PRO A 26 -4.78 -3.90 -7.47
CA PRO A 26 -4.37 -3.05 -6.35
C PRO A 26 -2.90 -2.63 -6.44
N ARG A 27 -2.06 -3.46 -7.08
CA ARG A 27 -0.65 -3.13 -7.32
C ARG A 27 -0.49 -2.05 -8.38
N VAL A 28 -1.26 -2.12 -9.46
CA VAL A 28 -1.29 -1.11 -10.53
C VAL A 28 -1.82 0.22 -10.00
N ALA A 29 -2.95 0.20 -9.29
CA ALA A 29 -3.56 1.40 -8.69
C ALA A 29 -2.60 2.11 -7.74
N ARG A 30 -1.87 1.37 -6.88
CA ARG A 30 -0.82 1.94 -6.02
C ARG A 30 0.30 2.59 -6.83
N THR A 31 0.74 1.95 -7.91
CA THR A 31 1.83 2.48 -8.74
C THR A 31 1.41 3.78 -9.44
N VAL A 32 0.26 3.75 -10.12
CA VAL A 32 -0.33 4.94 -10.77
C VAL A 32 -0.55 6.06 -9.75
N GLY A 33 -1.13 5.74 -8.59
CA GLY A 33 -1.35 6.71 -7.51
C GLY A 33 -0.06 7.35 -7.01
N THR A 34 1.01 6.57 -6.83
CA THR A 34 2.31 7.15 -6.41
C THR A 34 2.94 8.05 -7.47
N LEU A 35 2.76 7.73 -8.76
CA LEU A 35 3.26 8.56 -9.86
C LEU A 35 2.46 9.86 -9.98
N LEU A 36 1.13 9.76 -9.91
CA LEU A 36 0.24 10.91 -9.97
C LEU A 36 0.46 11.85 -8.78
N GLY A 37 0.61 11.30 -7.56
CA GLY A 37 0.91 12.10 -6.37
C GLY A 37 2.25 12.83 -6.44
N LYS A 38 3.27 12.21 -7.04
CA LYS A 38 4.56 12.88 -7.30
C LYS A 38 4.43 14.00 -8.33
N ALA A 39 3.69 13.76 -9.42
CA ALA A 39 3.46 14.76 -10.45
C ALA A 39 2.68 15.97 -9.88
N GLN A 40 1.64 15.73 -9.09
CA GLN A 40 0.87 16.78 -8.42
C GLN A 40 1.76 17.63 -7.50
N ARG A 41 2.68 16.99 -6.76
CA ARG A 41 3.64 17.70 -5.90
C ARG A 41 4.58 18.59 -6.72
N TYR A 42 5.11 18.08 -7.83
CA TYR A 42 5.97 18.87 -8.73
C TYR A 42 5.23 20.07 -9.34
N VAL A 43 3.97 19.88 -9.75
CA VAL A 43 3.12 20.96 -10.26
C VAL A 43 2.89 22.01 -9.17
N ASN A 44 2.70 21.61 -7.92
CA ASN A 44 2.53 22.56 -6.81
C ASN A 44 3.81 23.35 -6.54
N ASP A 45 4.98 22.70 -6.60
CA ASP A 45 6.27 23.35 -6.42
C ASP A 45 6.54 24.38 -7.56
N VAL A 46 6.25 24.01 -8.82
CA VAL A 46 6.36 24.92 -9.97
C VAL A 46 5.35 26.05 -9.89
N LYS A 47 4.11 25.79 -9.48
CA LYS A 47 3.11 26.83 -9.22
C LYS A 47 3.58 27.82 -8.16
N ALA A 48 4.25 27.36 -7.10
CA ALA A 48 4.78 28.21 -6.04
C ALA A 48 5.93 29.11 -6.52
N GLU A 49 6.80 28.60 -7.39
CA GLU A 49 7.89 29.37 -8.01
C GLU A 49 7.34 30.39 -9.03
N VAL A 50 6.41 29.97 -9.89
CA VAL A 50 5.85 30.81 -10.97
C VAL A 50 4.89 31.88 -10.42
N SER A 51 4.09 31.54 -9.39
CA SER A 51 3.24 32.51 -8.69
C SER A 51 4.04 33.62 -8.01
N ARG A 52 5.34 33.42 -7.78
CA ARG A 52 6.24 34.41 -7.20
C ARG A 52 6.85 35.34 -8.26
N SER A 53 6.82 34.99 -9.54
CA SER A 53 7.55 35.71 -10.60
C SER A 53 6.70 36.30 -11.74
N MET A 54 5.46 35.85 -12.01
CA MET A 54 4.68 36.32 -13.17
C MET A 54 3.15 36.41 -12.91
N GLU A 55 2.49 37.25 -13.71
CA GLU A 55 1.18 37.92 -13.56
C GLU A 55 -0.02 37.09 -13.04
N MET A 56 -0.77 37.71 -12.13
CA MET A 56 -1.82 37.11 -11.29
C MET A 56 -3.18 36.91 -11.99
N ASP A 57 -3.36 37.35 -13.24
CA ASP A 57 -4.67 37.42 -13.89
C ASP A 57 -5.02 36.19 -14.75
N GLU A 58 -4.07 35.57 -15.45
CA GLU A 58 -4.32 34.31 -16.18
C GLU A 58 -4.40 33.11 -15.23
N LEU A 59 -3.63 33.12 -14.15
CA LEU A 59 -3.65 32.09 -13.11
C LEU A 59 -4.95 32.11 -12.29
N ARG A 60 -5.54 33.28 -12.03
CA ARG A 60 -6.86 33.36 -11.37
C ARG A 60 -7.96 32.75 -12.22
N LYS A 61 -7.97 33.04 -13.52
CA LYS A 61 -8.96 32.48 -14.46
C LYS A 61 -8.84 30.96 -14.62
N MET A 62 -7.60 30.44 -14.65
CA MET A 62 -7.36 28.99 -14.64
C MET A 62 -7.67 28.35 -13.29
N LYS A 63 -7.42 29.03 -12.17
CA LYS A 63 -7.78 28.54 -10.84
C LYS A 63 -9.29 28.45 -10.69
N ASP A 64 -10.03 29.48 -11.07
CA ASP A 64 -11.49 29.51 -10.94
C ASP A 64 -12.15 28.43 -11.81
N SER A 65 -11.63 28.18 -13.03
CA SER A 65 -12.16 27.11 -13.88
C SER A 65 -11.85 25.71 -13.34
N VAL A 66 -10.64 25.51 -12.78
CA VAL A 66 -10.27 24.24 -12.14
C VAL A 66 -11.04 24.04 -10.84
N GLU A 67 -11.25 25.08 -10.04
CA GLU A 67 -12.01 25.03 -8.79
C GLU A 67 -13.48 24.73 -9.04
N SER A 68 -14.08 25.34 -10.07
CA SER A 68 -15.44 25.00 -10.49
C SER A 68 -15.55 23.54 -10.96
N ALA A 69 -14.61 23.07 -11.78
CA ALA A 69 -14.58 21.69 -12.23
C ALA A 69 -14.36 20.69 -11.07
N ALA A 70 -13.56 21.07 -10.07
CA ALA A 70 -13.35 20.25 -8.88
C ALA A 70 -14.62 20.15 -8.02
N ARG A 71 -15.35 21.25 -7.83
CA ARG A 71 -16.63 21.26 -7.10
C ARG A 71 -17.69 20.42 -7.80
N ASP A 72 -17.74 20.45 -9.12
CA ASP A 72 -18.67 19.60 -9.89
C ASP A 72 -18.35 18.12 -9.71
N VAL A 73 -17.06 17.76 -9.67
CA VAL A 73 -16.62 16.38 -9.41
C VAL A 73 -16.96 15.97 -7.98
N GLU A 74 -16.76 16.83 -6.99
CA GLU A 74 -17.07 16.55 -5.58
C GLU A 74 -18.56 16.31 -5.36
N GLN A 75 -19.43 17.18 -5.90
CA GLN A 75 -20.88 16.98 -5.85
C GLN A 75 -21.34 15.71 -6.58
N SER A 76 -20.69 15.37 -7.70
CA SER A 76 -20.96 14.11 -8.40
C SER A 76 -20.53 12.90 -7.55
N PHE A 77 -19.40 13.00 -6.85
CA PHE A 77 -18.87 11.97 -5.96
C PHE A 77 -19.74 11.77 -4.71
N GLU A 78 -20.25 12.84 -4.11
CA GLU A 78 -21.17 12.74 -2.96
C GLU A 78 -22.48 12.05 -3.35
N LYS A 79 -23.09 12.44 -4.48
CA LYS A 79 -24.28 11.78 -5.03
C LYS A 79 -24.01 10.31 -5.38
N THR A 80 -22.80 10.01 -5.83
CA THR A 80 -22.35 8.64 -6.11
C THR A 80 -22.20 7.80 -4.85
N ALA A 81 -21.59 8.39 -3.82
CA ALA A 81 -21.32 7.71 -2.57
C ALA A 81 -22.64 7.39 -1.85
N SER A 82 -23.64 8.28 -1.91
CA SER A 82 -24.97 7.99 -1.37
C SER A 82 -25.65 6.84 -2.11
N THR A 83 -25.68 6.86 -3.46
CA THR A 83 -26.32 5.76 -4.23
C THR A 83 -25.63 4.42 -4.01
N VAL A 84 -24.30 4.40 -3.93
CA VAL A 84 -23.54 3.16 -3.66
C VAL A 84 -23.84 2.63 -2.25
N ARG A 85 -24.02 3.53 -1.28
CA ARG A 85 -24.37 3.14 0.10
C ARG A 85 -25.76 2.54 0.16
N ASP A 86 -26.73 3.16 -0.52
CA ASP A 86 -28.10 2.66 -0.61
C ASP A 86 -28.16 1.29 -1.34
N ASP A 87 -27.41 1.12 -2.43
CA ASP A 87 -27.32 -0.15 -3.17
C ASP A 87 -26.66 -1.27 -2.34
N LEU A 88 -25.61 -0.94 -1.56
CA LEU A 88 -24.94 -1.89 -0.67
C LEU A 88 -25.84 -2.33 0.49
N GLU A 89 -26.64 -1.43 1.04
CA GLU A 89 -27.56 -1.74 2.14
C GLU A 89 -28.72 -2.63 1.64
N GLY A 90 -29.18 -2.43 0.40
CA GLY A 90 -30.16 -3.30 -0.25
C GLY A 90 -29.63 -4.71 -0.59
N VAL A 91 -28.35 -4.85 -0.93
CA VAL A 91 -27.71 -6.15 -1.18
C VAL A 91 -27.35 -6.88 0.13
N ALA A 92 -26.86 -6.15 1.13
CA ALA A 92 -26.54 -6.69 2.46
C ALA A 92 -27.76 -7.28 3.18
N GLY A 93 -28.97 -6.78 2.89
CA GLY A 93 -30.23 -7.37 3.37
C GLY A 93 -30.65 -8.66 2.65
N SER A 94 -30.02 -9.03 1.53
CA SER A 94 -30.34 -10.22 0.74
C SER A 94 -29.38 -11.40 0.96
N GLU A 95 -28.18 -11.13 1.51
CA GLU A 95 -27.19 -12.15 1.87
C GLU A 95 -27.42 -12.80 3.25
N SER A 96 -28.31 -12.22 4.08
CA SER A 96 -28.67 -12.78 5.40
C SER A 96 -29.61 -13.99 5.36
N ASP A 97 -30.15 -14.38 4.20
CA ASP A 97 -31.17 -15.43 4.09
C ASP A 97 -30.64 -16.82 3.63
N PHE A 98 -29.33 -16.95 3.39
CA PHE A 98 -28.72 -18.22 2.95
C PHE A 98 -27.95 -19.00 4.04
N THR A 99 -27.92 -18.51 5.29
CA THR A 99 -27.13 -19.16 6.38
C THR A 99 -27.94 -19.39 7.65
N SER A 100 -29.15 -19.92 7.52
CA SER A 100 -30.03 -20.20 8.65
C SER A 100 -30.65 -21.61 8.53
N SER A 101 -29.79 -22.63 8.64
CA SER A 101 -30.22 -24.00 8.97
C SER A 101 -29.05 -24.79 9.55
N THR A 102 -28.76 -24.61 10.84
CA THR A 102 -28.06 -25.61 11.68
C THR A 102 -28.46 -25.38 13.13
N ASP A 103 -28.96 -26.45 13.77
CA ASP A 103 -29.64 -26.52 15.07
C ASP A 103 -28.83 -26.00 16.30
N PRO A 104 -29.52 -25.63 17.41
CA PRO A 104 -28.91 -25.10 18.63
C PRO A 104 -28.72 -26.19 19.71
N GLU A 105 -27.68 -27.02 19.62
CA GLU A 105 -27.22 -27.86 20.74
C GLU A 105 -25.69 -28.01 20.71
N ALA A 106 -24.95 -27.05 21.29
CA ALA A 106 -23.55 -27.23 21.72
C ALA A 106 -23.02 -25.97 22.43
N GLU A 107 -23.54 -25.62 23.61
CA GLU A 107 -23.06 -24.46 24.40
C GLU A 107 -21.95 -24.76 25.42
N SER A 108 -21.36 -25.96 25.49
CA SER A 108 -20.43 -26.30 26.59
C SER A 108 -18.95 -26.53 26.24
N ASP A 109 -18.47 -26.23 25.03
CA ASP A 109 -17.06 -26.57 24.66
C ASP A 109 -16.27 -25.52 23.86
N ARG A 110 -16.74 -24.27 23.76
CA ARG A 110 -16.08 -23.24 22.93
C ARG A 110 -15.13 -22.30 23.68
N SER A 111 -14.68 -22.67 24.88
CA SER A 111 -13.76 -21.84 25.70
C SER A 111 -12.26 -22.07 25.42
N TRP A 112 -11.89 -22.86 24.41
CA TRP A 112 -10.48 -23.21 24.14
C TRP A 112 -9.83 -22.53 22.93
N PHE A 113 -10.61 -21.90 22.04
CA PHE A 113 -10.09 -21.31 20.80
C PHE A 113 -10.62 -19.90 20.53
N SER A 114 -10.32 -18.97 21.44
CA SER A 114 -10.21 -17.56 21.06
C SER A 114 -8.75 -17.27 20.71
N PRO A 115 -8.36 -17.19 19.41
CA PRO A 115 -7.00 -16.82 19.07
C PRO A 115 -6.74 -15.40 19.56
N ARG A 116 -5.86 -15.26 20.56
CA ARG A 116 -5.44 -13.95 21.07
C ARG A 116 -4.88 -13.14 19.90
N PRO A 117 -5.25 -11.85 19.76
CA PRO A 117 -4.69 -11.02 18.69
C PRO A 117 -3.17 -10.99 18.84
N ALA A 118 -2.47 -11.28 17.74
CA ALA A 118 -1.01 -11.28 17.72
C ALA A 118 -0.50 -9.87 18.04
N VAL A 119 0.12 -9.72 19.22
CA VAL A 119 0.73 -8.44 19.64
C VAL A 119 1.94 -8.19 18.75
N TYR A 120 1.87 -7.14 17.93
CA TYR A 120 3.00 -6.71 17.10
C TYR A 120 4.18 -6.31 17.98
N THR A 121 5.27 -7.08 17.90
CA THR A 121 6.54 -6.72 18.54
C THR A 121 7.42 -6.04 17.48
N PRO A 122 7.73 -4.74 17.60
CA PRO A 122 8.56 -4.07 16.61
C PRO A 122 9.96 -4.69 16.57
N PRO A 123 10.50 -5.01 15.38
CA PRO A 123 11.85 -5.53 15.27
C PRO A 123 12.82 -4.46 15.77
N ARG A 124 13.65 -4.80 16.78
CA ARG A 124 14.72 -3.92 17.30
C ARG A 124 15.80 -3.75 16.23
N LYS A 125 15.52 -2.92 15.22
CA LYS A 125 16.44 -2.61 14.14
C LYS A 125 17.43 -1.57 14.64
N ASN A 126 18.59 -2.04 15.07
CA ASN A 126 19.72 -1.20 15.47
C ASN A 126 20.32 -0.50 14.23
N TRP A 127 19.62 0.49 13.69
CA TRP A 127 19.98 1.24 12.48
C TRP A 127 21.38 1.87 12.56
N ARG A 128 21.86 2.12 13.78
CA ARG A 128 23.24 2.59 14.04
C ARG A 128 24.30 1.55 13.72
N VAL A 129 24.02 0.26 13.90
CA VAL A 129 24.95 -0.84 13.55
C VAL A 129 25.12 -0.95 12.03
N LYS A 130 24.15 -0.47 11.25
CA LYS A 130 24.21 -0.49 9.78
C LYS A 130 24.98 0.69 9.15
N ARG A 131 25.29 1.76 9.91
CA ARG A 131 25.98 2.93 9.35
C ARG A 131 27.50 2.77 9.21
N GLY A 132 28.11 1.85 9.97
CA GLY A 132 29.56 1.59 9.90
C GLY A 132 29.98 0.38 9.08
N ALA A 133 29.02 -0.41 8.58
CA ALA A 133 29.33 -1.66 7.89
C ALA A 133 29.60 -1.39 6.41
N MET A 134 30.87 -1.53 5.98
CA MET A 134 31.20 -1.51 4.56
C MET A 134 30.40 -2.59 3.79
N PRO A 135 29.78 -2.25 2.65
CA PRO A 135 29.00 -3.18 1.85
C PRO A 135 29.79 -4.45 1.47
N ARG A 136 29.10 -5.59 1.35
CA ARG A 136 29.74 -6.88 1.01
C ARG A 136 30.43 -6.84 -0.36
N TRP A 137 29.85 -6.15 -1.34
CA TRP A 137 30.43 -6.00 -2.69
C TRP A 137 31.81 -5.30 -2.64
N TYR A 138 31.95 -4.27 -1.80
CA TYR A 138 33.20 -3.52 -1.64
C TYR A 138 34.30 -4.38 -1.00
N LYS A 139 33.95 -5.19 0.00
CA LYS A 139 34.90 -6.11 0.64
C LYS A 139 35.40 -7.20 -0.32
N LEU A 140 34.54 -7.67 -1.22
CA LEU A 140 34.89 -8.69 -2.22
C LEU A 140 35.85 -8.13 -3.29
N GLN A 141 35.66 -6.89 -3.73
CA GLN A 141 36.57 -6.23 -4.67
C GLN A 141 37.95 -5.96 -4.08
N ASN A 142 38.01 -5.53 -2.82
CA ASN A 142 39.27 -5.12 -2.19
C ASN A 142 39.96 -6.25 -1.40
N GLY A 143 39.52 -7.50 -1.56
CA GLY A 143 40.12 -8.65 -0.88
C GLY A 143 40.04 -8.60 0.66
N VAL A 144 39.14 -7.78 1.21
CA VAL A 144 39.02 -7.60 2.66
C VAL A 144 38.38 -8.84 3.27
N ARG A 145 39.05 -9.46 4.25
CA ARG A 145 38.55 -10.66 4.94
C ARG A 145 37.18 -10.38 5.58
N THR A 146 36.18 -11.13 5.15
CA THR A 146 34.77 -10.97 5.57
C THR A 146 34.43 -11.73 6.84
N HIS A 147 35.24 -12.71 7.21
CA HIS A 147 35.04 -13.57 8.37
C HIS A 147 36.24 -13.50 9.33
N VAL A 148 35.96 -13.31 10.62
CA VAL A 148 36.94 -13.47 11.69
C VAL A 148 36.88 -14.92 12.15
N GLN A 149 38.01 -15.62 12.14
CA GLN A 149 38.08 -16.96 12.72
C GLN A 149 37.89 -16.87 14.24
N SER A 150 36.83 -17.49 14.75
CA SER A 150 36.60 -17.63 16.19
C SER A 150 37.78 -18.35 16.84
N GLY A 151 38.04 -18.09 18.12
CA GLY A 151 39.16 -18.73 18.86
C GLY A 151 39.12 -20.26 18.74
N ALA A 152 37.93 -20.86 18.80
CA ALA A 152 37.73 -22.29 18.60
C ALA A 152 38.16 -22.79 17.20
N ALA A 153 37.90 -22.01 16.14
CA ALA A 153 38.30 -22.37 14.77
C ALA A 153 39.82 -22.33 14.56
N ARG A 154 40.53 -21.46 15.30
CA ARG A 154 42.01 -21.45 15.28
C ARG A 154 42.57 -22.70 15.95
N VAL A 155 42.02 -23.04 17.12
CA VAL A 155 42.47 -24.20 17.92
C VAL A 155 42.15 -25.52 17.21
N ALA A 156 41.07 -25.61 16.45
CA ALA A 156 40.68 -26.82 15.71
C ALA A 156 41.77 -27.31 14.73
N ARG A 157 42.62 -26.42 14.21
CA ARG A 157 43.75 -26.79 13.32
C ARG A 157 44.87 -27.54 14.04
N HIS A 158 44.99 -27.32 15.35
CA HIS A 158 46.05 -27.88 16.19
C HIS A 158 45.57 -29.05 17.05
N ARG A 159 44.31 -29.47 16.90
CA ARG A 159 43.80 -30.66 17.61
C ARG A 159 44.14 -31.92 16.80
N PRO A 160 44.73 -32.95 17.44
CA PRO A 160 45.00 -34.22 16.76
C PRO A 160 43.67 -34.86 16.32
N LYS A 161 43.60 -35.30 15.07
CA LYS A 161 42.44 -36.02 14.55
C LYS A 161 42.38 -37.39 15.23
N LYS A 162 41.30 -37.65 15.96
CA LYS A 162 41.03 -38.96 16.57
C LYS A 162 40.86 -39.98 15.43
N ARG A 163 41.83 -40.86 15.24
CA ARG A 163 41.68 -42.05 14.39
C ARG A 163 40.84 -43.04 15.19
N PHE A 164 39.68 -43.41 14.65
CA PHE A 164 38.94 -44.59 15.10
C PHE A 164 39.54 -45.82 14.43
#